data_AF-A0A2K3M3B3-F1
#
_entry.id   AF-A0A2K3M3B3-F1
#
_cell.length_a   1.000
_cell.length_b   1.000
_cell.length_c   1.000
_cell.angle_alpha   90.00
_cell.angle_beta   90.00
_cell.angle_gamma   90.00
#
_symmetry.space_group_name_H-M   'P 1'
#
loop_
_entity.id
_entity.type
_entity.pdbx_description
1 polymer ?
#
loop_
_entity_poly.entity_id
_entity_poly.type
_entity_poly.pdbx_seq_one_letter_code
_entity_poly.pdbx_strand_id
1 'polypeptide(L)'
;MATTTLVVAIASLLFALSLTCHEVSAATTAAQSPAPVMADAPAPALDECFTAITNMSDCLTFVEDGSKLTKPDKGCCPELAGLVEGNPICLCHLLGNSGSIIGIKINVNKALKLPTICKVTTPPVSTCSDLG
;
A
#
# COMPACT_ATOMS: atom_id res chain seq x y z
N MET A 1 -7.47 -6.94 -39.69
CA MET A 1 -6.65 -8.09 -39.25
C MET A 1 -5.15 -7.79 -39.28
N ALA A 2 -4.62 -7.04 -40.27
CA ALA A 2 -3.19 -6.69 -40.32
C ALA A 2 -2.72 -5.66 -39.25
N THR A 3 -3.58 -4.69 -38.89
CA THR A 3 -3.23 -3.63 -37.93
C THR A 3 -3.05 -4.15 -36.50
N THR A 4 -3.78 -5.20 -36.12
CA THR A 4 -3.73 -5.80 -34.77
C THR A 4 -2.43 -6.58 -34.54
N THR A 5 -1.90 -7.25 -35.56
CA THR A 5 -0.61 -7.97 -35.50
C THR A 5 0.56 -7.02 -35.27
N LEU A 6 0.50 -5.81 -35.83
CA LEU A 6 1.54 -4.79 -35.70
C LEU A 6 1.64 -4.27 -34.25
N VAL A 7 0.49 -4.08 -33.59
CA VAL A 7 0.44 -3.64 -32.19
C VAL A 7 0.97 -4.72 -31.23
N VAL A 8 0.65 -6.00 -31.49
CA VAL A 8 1.17 -7.14 -30.69
C VAL A 8 2.69 -7.27 -30.86
N ALA A 9 3.21 -7.15 -32.08
CA ALA A 9 4.65 -7.23 -32.34
C ALA A 9 5.45 -6.12 -31.65
N ILE A 10 4.93 -4.88 -31.62
CA ILE A 10 5.57 -3.75 -30.94
C ILE A 10 5.55 -3.97 -29.41
N ALA A 11 4.43 -4.45 -28.85
CA ALA A 11 4.33 -4.76 -27.42
C ALA A 11 5.31 -5.88 -26.99
N SER A 12 5.49 -6.92 -27.83
CA SER A 12 6.46 -7.99 -27.58
C SER A 12 7.92 -7.52 -27.68
N LEU A 13 8.22 -6.61 -28.62
CA LEU A 13 9.56 -6.01 -28.75
C LEU A 13 9.90 -5.13 -27.54
N LEU A 14 8.93 -4.38 -27.01
CA LEU A 14 9.11 -3.55 -25.81
C LEU A 14 9.33 -4.39 -24.54
N PHE A 15 8.67 -5.55 -24.42
CA PHE A 15 8.85 -6.47 -23.28
C PHE A 15 10.19 -7.22 -23.31
N ALA A 16 10.85 -7.31 -24.47
CA ALA A 16 12.15 -7.96 -24.62
C ALA A 16 13.33 -7.05 -24.22
N LEU A 17 13.14 -5.72 -24.24
CA LEU A 17 14.16 -4.72 -23.88
C LEU A 17 14.35 -4.54 -22.37
N SER A 18 13.47 -5.10 -21.53
CA SER A 18 13.54 -5.02 -20.06
C SER A 18 14.25 -6.21 -19.40
N LEU A 19 14.67 -7.23 -20.17
CA LEU A 19 15.24 -8.48 -19.62
C LEU A 19 16.78 -8.52 -19.50
N THR A 20 17.49 -7.41 -19.67
CA THR A 20 18.95 -7.37 -19.41
C THR A 20 19.26 -6.47 -18.23
N CYS A 21 19.32 -7.10 -17.04
CA CYS A 21 20.25 -6.86 -15.92
C CYS A 21 19.57 -7.27 -14.61
N HIS A 22 19.68 -8.54 -14.21
CA HIS A 22 19.74 -8.93 -12.78
C HIS A 22 20.56 -10.23 -12.66
N GLU A 23 21.87 -10.03 -12.46
CA GLU A 23 22.77 -10.73 -11.54
C GLU A 23 22.55 -12.24 -11.32
N VAL A 24 23.32 -13.04 -12.05
CA VAL A 24 23.76 -14.36 -11.59
C VAL A 24 24.80 -14.14 -10.48
N SER A 25 24.45 -14.42 -9.23
CA SER A 25 25.42 -14.52 -8.13
C SER A 25 25.52 -15.98 -7.70
N ALA A 26 26.73 -16.50 -7.84
CA ALA A 26 27.11 -17.88 -7.60
C ALA A 26 26.85 -18.31 -6.16
N ALA A 27 26.35 -19.53 -6.00
CA ALA A 27 26.24 -20.22 -4.73
C ALA A 27 27.63 -20.41 -4.10
N THR A 28 27.82 -19.87 -2.90
CA THR A 28 28.83 -20.33 -1.95
C THR A 28 28.14 -20.85 -0.70
N THR A 29 28.34 -22.14 -0.46
CA THR A 29 27.95 -22.86 0.75
C THR A 29 28.77 -22.38 1.95
N ALA A 30 28.10 -21.98 3.02
CA ALA A 30 28.62 -22.14 4.38
C ALA A 30 27.44 -22.17 5.36
N ALA A 31 27.29 -23.31 6.05
CA ALA A 31 26.32 -23.50 7.12
C ALA A 31 26.59 -22.51 8.25
N GLN A 32 25.64 -21.63 8.53
CA GLN A 32 25.52 -20.96 9.81
C GLN A 32 24.04 -20.88 10.15
N SER A 33 23.69 -21.49 11.28
CA SER A 33 22.41 -21.33 11.95
C SER A 33 22.54 -20.18 12.94
N PRO A 34 21.80 -19.08 12.76
CA PRO A 34 21.42 -18.19 13.85
C PRO A 34 19.92 -18.33 14.14
N ALA A 35 19.58 -18.20 15.42
CA ALA A 35 18.24 -18.16 16.00
C ALA A 35 17.28 -17.18 15.25
N PRO A 36 15.94 -17.28 15.42
CA PRO A 36 15.01 -16.39 14.75
C PRO A 36 15.18 -14.97 15.29
N VAL A 37 15.96 -14.15 14.58
CA VAL A 37 15.84 -12.70 14.65
C VAL A 37 14.60 -12.36 13.84
N MET A 38 13.64 -11.67 14.46
CA MET A 38 12.52 -11.07 13.75
C MET A 38 13.13 -10.17 12.68
N ALA A 39 13.07 -10.62 11.43
CA ALA A 39 13.46 -9.82 10.29
C ALA A 39 12.52 -8.62 10.27
N ASP A 40 13.09 -7.42 10.36
CA ASP A 40 12.42 -6.21 9.93
C ASP A 40 12.05 -6.43 8.47
N ALA A 41 10.77 -6.72 8.22
CA ALA A 41 10.29 -6.90 6.86
C ALA A 41 10.51 -5.57 6.15
N PRO A 42 11.11 -5.55 4.94
CA PRO A 42 11.31 -4.32 4.21
C PRO A 42 9.99 -3.53 4.15
N ALA A 43 10.04 -2.23 4.47
CA ALA A 43 8.88 -1.37 4.31
C ALA A 43 8.31 -1.54 2.89
N PRO A 44 6.98 -1.66 2.72
CA PRO A 44 6.37 -1.86 1.42
C PRO A 44 6.70 -0.69 0.50
N ALA A 45 6.87 -1.01 -0.78
CA ALA A 45 7.08 0.00 -1.81
C ALA A 45 5.89 0.99 -1.84
N LEU A 46 6.15 2.23 -2.25
CA LEU A 46 5.10 3.26 -2.36
C LEU A 46 3.93 2.82 -3.24
N ASP A 47 4.21 2.03 -4.29
CA ASP A 47 3.20 1.47 -5.19
C ASP A 47 2.29 0.45 -4.48
N GLU A 48 2.85 -0.39 -3.59
CA GLU A 48 2.07 -1.34 -2.78
C GLU A 48 1.13 -0.58 -1.83
N CYS A 49 1.62 0.51 -1.23
CA CYS A 49 0.77 1.37 -0.41
C CYS A 49 -0.29 2.10 -1.22
N PHE A 50 0.03 2.56 -2.43
CA PHE A 50 -0.97 3.13 -3.32
C PHE A 50 -2.10 2.11 -3.58
N THR A 51 -1.77 0.88 -3.99
CA THR A 51 -2.76 -0.17 -4.21
C THR A 51 -3.56 -0.47 -2.95
N ALA A 52 -2.90 -0.66 -1.80
CA ALA A 52 -3.57 -0.96 -0.55
C ALA A 52 -4.53 0.16 -0.10
N ILE A 53 -4.15 1.43 -0.29
CA ILE A 53 -5.00 2.59 0.00
C ILE A 53 -6.16 2.69 -0.99
N THR A 54 -5.94 2.40 -2.29
CA THR A 54 -7.03 2.39 -3.27
C THR A 54 -8.03 1.27 -3.04
N ASN A 55 -7.60 0.15 -2.43
CA ASN A 55 -8.50 -0.90 -1.97
C ASN A 55 -9.35 -0.47 -0.74
N MET A 56 -9.10 0.72 -0.20
CA MET A 56 -9.91 1.40 0.83
C MET A 56 -10.77 2.53 0.23
N SER A 57 -11.06 2.46 -1.07
CA SER A 57 -11.77 3.52 -1.80
C SER A 57 -13.11 3.91 -1.17
N ASP A 58 -13.84 2.96 -0.57
CA ASP A 58 -15.12 3.23 0.08
C ASP A 58 -14.95 4.05 1.38
N CYS A 59 -13.74 4.14 1.93
CA CYS A 59 -13.45 5.03 3.05
C CYS A 59 -13.12 6.46 2.62
N LEU A 60 -12.64 6.66 1.39
CA LEU A 60 -11.98 7.92 1.00
C LEU A 60 -12.93 9.12 1.03
N THR A 61 -14.18 8.96 0.60
CA THR A 61 -15.20 10.03 0.62
C THR A 61 -15.53 10.51 2.04
N PHE A 62 -15.42 9.62 3.04
CA PHE A 62 -15.63 9.97 4.45
C PHE A 62 -14.47 10.78 5.00
N VAL A 63 -13.25 10.38 4.68
CA VAL A 63 -12.02 11.00 5.21
C VAL A 63 -11.52 12.18 4.38
N GLU A 64 -12.07 12.43 3.20
CA GLU A 64 -11.73 13.59 2.38
C GLU A 64 -11.92 14.91 3.13
N ASP A 65 -11.00 15.85 2.92
CA ASP A 65 -11.12 17.18 3.52
C ASP A 65 -12.39 17.90 3.05
N GLY A 66 -13.09 18.53 3.99
CA GLY A 66 -14.40 19.13 3.73
C GLY A 66 -15.59 18.16 3.67
N SER A 67 -15.36 16.84 3.77
CA SER A 67 -16.45 15.85 3.80
C SER A 67 -17.45 16.13 4.94
N LYS A 68 -18.73 16.17 4.59
CA LYS A 68 -19.84 16.35 5.56
C LYS A 68 -20.43 15.03 6.06
N LEU A 69 -19.87 13.89 5.62
CA LEU A 69 -20.35 12.57 6.01
C LEU A 69 -20.10 12.32 7.51
N THR A 70 -21.11 11.79 8.20
CA THR A 70 -21.04 11.43 9.62
C THR A 70 -20.72 9.96 9.85
N LYS A 71 -20.82 9.13 8.80
CA LYS A 71 -20.49 7.71 8.76
C LYS A 71 -19.82 7.36 7.43
N PRO A 72 -18.91 6.38 7.39
CA PRO A 72 -18.35 5.90 6.14
C PRO A 72 -19.34 5.04 5.35
N ASP A 73 -18.99 4.75 4.10
CA ASP A 73 -19.72 3.79 3.27
C ASP A 73 -19.61 2.36 3.82
N LYS A 74 -20.53 1.49 3.40
CA LYS A 74 -20.65 0.14 3.96
C LYS A 74 -19.39 -0.71 3.74
N GLY A 75 -18.71 -0.55 2.61
CA GLY A 75 -17.49 -1.28 2.28
C GLY A 75 -16.24 -0.76 2.99
N CYS A 76 -16.28 0.46 3.55
CA CYS A 76 -15.10 1.05 4.18
C CYS A 76 -14.52 0.20 5.32
N CYS A 77 -15.35 -0.31 6.22
CA CYS A 77 -14.85 -1.03 7.38
C CYS A 77 -14.16 -2.37 7.05
N PRO A 78 -14.70 -3.26 6.19
CA PRO A 78 -13.97 -4.45 5.77
C PRO A 78 -12.69 -4.12 4.99
N GLU A 79 -12.70 -3.07 4.16
CA GLU A 79 -11.50 -2.62 3.45
C GLU A 79 -10.41 -2.12 4.40
N LEU A 80 -10.78 -1.32 5.41
CA LEU A 80 -9.86 -0.86 6.46
C LEU A 80 -9.26 -2.02 7.24
N ALA A 81 -10.07 -3.02 7.59
CA ALA A 81 -9.57 -4.21 8.27
C ALA A 81 -8.52 -4.92 7.40
N GLY A 82 -8.79 -5.08 6.11
CA GLY A 82 -7.83 -5.65 5.15
C GLY A 82 -6.54 -4.84 5.03
N LEU A 83 -6.62 -3.50 4.99
CA LEU A 83 -5.43 -2.64 4.99
C LEU A 83 -4.59 -2.84 6.26
N VAL A 84 -5.23 -2.86 7.43
CA VAL A 84 -4.53 -3.00 8.71
C VAL A 84 -3.91 -4.39 8.88
N GLU A 85 -4.57 -5.43 8.39
CA GLU A 85 -4.08 -6.81 8.47
C GLU A 85 -2.93 -7.08 7.49
N GLY A 86 -3.05 -6.61 6.24
CA GLY A 86 -2.07 -6.89 5.20
C GLY A 86 -0.94 -5.86 5.11
N ASN A 87 -1.25 -4.57 5.29
CA ASN A 87 -0.35 -3.45 5.01
C ASN A 87 -0.50 -2.31 6.04
N PRO A 88 -0.32 -2.56 7.35
CA PRO A 88 -0.59 -1.58 8.42
C PRO A 88 0.25 -0.30 8.29
N ILE A 89 1.46 -0.41 7.76
CA ILE A 89 2.36 0.73 7.52
C ILE A 89 1.85 1.67 6.42
N CYS A 90 1.06 1.17 5.46
CA CYS A 90 0.48 2.02 4.42
C CYS A 90 -0.58 2.97 4.97
N LEU A 91 -1.21 2.62 6.11
CA LEU A 91 -2.06 3.56 6.85
C LEU A 91 -1.24 4.73 7.41
N CYS A 92 -0.03 4.49 7.90
CA CYS A 92 0.88 5.54 8.35
C CYS A 92 1.29 6.48 7.20
N HIS A 93 1.62 5.89 6.04
CA HIS A 93 1.98 6.67 4.85
C HIS A 93 0.80 7.56 4.40
N LEU A 94 -0.42 7.02 4.40
CA LEU A 94 -1.64 7.78 4.12
C LEU A 94 -1.83 8.94 5.10
N LEU A 95 -1.71 8.70 6.40
CA LEU A 95 -1.92 9.73 7.42
C LEU A 95 -0.85 10.83 7.38
N GLY A 96 0.40 10.48 7.03
CA GLY A 96 1.52 11.42 6.96
C GLY A 96 1.62 12.19 5.65
N ASN A 97 1.23 11.59 4.52
CA ASN A 97 1.46 12.17 3.20
C ASN A 97 0.38 11.85 2.14
N SER A 98 -0.91 11.82 2.54
CA SER A 98 -2.03 11.45 1.66
C SER A 98 -2.04 12.15 0.29
N GLY A 99 -1.72 13.44 0.27
CA GLY A 99 -1.79 14.27 -0.93
C GLY A 99 -0.81 13.86 -2.02
N SER A 100 0.32 13.27 -1.66
CA SER A 100 1.32 12.78 -2.64
C SER A 100 1.00 11.39 -3.16
N ILE A 101 0.20 10.61 -2.43
CA ILE A 101 -0.06 9.21 -2.76
C ILE A 101 -1.30 9.11 -3.65
N ILE A 102 -2.41 9.71 -3.21
CA ILE A 102 -3.72 9.54 -3.84
C ILE A 102 -4.28 10.84 -4.44
N GLY A 103 -3.50 11.93 -4.41
CA GLY A 103 -3.90 13.20 -5.02
C GLY A 103 -5.05 13.93 -4.33
N ILE A 104 -5.59 13.39 -3.23
CA ILE A 104 -6.64 14.02 -2.42
C ILE A 104 -6.12 14.43 -1.04
N LYS A 105 -6.69 15.51 -0.51
CA LYS A 105 -6.43 15.95 0.86
C LYS A 105 -7.32 15.15 1.81
N ILE A 106 -6.70 14.56 2.82
CA ILE A 106 -7.40 13.79 3.84
C ILE A 106 -7.53 14.62 5.12
N ASN A 107 -8.72 14.63 5.70
CA ASN A 107 -8.96 15.08 7.05
C ASN A 107 -8.48 14.02 8.04
N VAL A 108 -7.26 14.21 8.55
CA VAL A 108 -6.61 13.28 9.49
C VAL A 108 -7.49 12.99 10.70
N ASN A 109 -8.20 13.98 11.24
CA ASN A 109 -9.09 13.78 12.40
C ASN A 109 -10.26 12.84 12.10
N LYS A 110 -10.77 12.80 10.87
CA LYS A 110 -11.75 11.80 10.46
C LYS A 110 -11.13 10.42 10.25
N ALA A 111 -9.94 10.37 9.64
CA ALA A 111 -9.22 9.11 9.46
C ALA A 111 -8.91 8.43 10.80
N LEU A 112 -8.50 9.19 11.82
CA LEU A 112 -8.26 8.68 13.18
C LEU A 112 -9.52 8.17 13.90
N LYS A 113 -10.72 8.51 13.42
CA LYS A 113 -11.97 7.96 13.96
C LYS A 113 -12.35 6.63 13.34
N LEU A 114 -11.83 6.29 12.16
CA LEU A 114 -12.19 5.07 11.45
C LEU A 114 -11.91 3.79 12.26
N PRO A 115 -10.76 3.61 12.94
CA PRO A 115 -10.53 2.42 13.77
C PRO A 115 -11.62 2.20 14.81
N THR A 116 -12.06 3.28 15.49
CA THR A 116 -13.14 3.22 16.48
C THR A 116 -14.50 2.95 15.85
N ILE A 117 -14.83 3.62 14.73
CA ILE A 117 -16.11 3.43 14.02
C ILE A 117 -16.23 2.00 13.49
N CYS A 118 -15.15 1.49 12.89
CA CYS A 118 -15.08 0.18 12.25
C CYS A 118 -14.69 -0.95 13.21
N LYS A 119 -14.37 -0.64 14.47
CA LYS A 119 -13.92 -1.61 15.49
C LYS A 119 -12.68 -2.40 15.05
N VAL A 120 -11.76 -1.72 14.37
CA VAL A 120 -10.47 -2.28 13.96
C VAL A 120 -9.42 -1.87 14.99
N THR A 121 -8.68 -2.85 15.51
CA THR A 121 -7.56 -2.57 16.42
C THR A 121 -6.34 -2.18 15.60
N THR A 122 -5.88 -0.94 15.77
CA THR A 122 -4.61 -0.46 15.22
C THR A 122 -3.67 -0.09 16.36
N PRO A 123 -2.34 -0.25 16.21
CA PRO A 123 -1.38 0.41 17.08
C PRO A 123 -1.61 1.94 17.13
N PRO A 124 -1.15 2.62 18.18
CA PRO A 124 -1.21 4.08 18.26
C PRO A 124 -0.46 4.72 17.08
N VAL A 125 -1.00 5.77 16.47
CA VAL A 125 -0.34 6.44 15.33
C VAL A 125 1.04 7.03 15.64
N SER A 126 1.39 7.19 16.92
CA SER A 126 2.75 7.54 17.31
C SER A 126 3.78 6.51 16.87
N THR A 127 3.40 5.24 16.74
CA THR A 127 4.30 4.18 16.24
C THR A 127 4.58 4.32 14.75
N CYS A 128 3.84 5.16 14.01
CA CYS A 128 4.13 5.47 12.62
C CYS A 128 5.43 6.27 12.44
N SER A 129 5.91 6.94 13.49
CA SER A 129 7.17 7.69 13.48
C SER A 129 8.40 6.80 13.63
N ASP A 130 8.22 5.58 14.14
CA ASP A 130 9.30 4.63 14.43
C ASP A 130 9.53 3.63 13.28
N LEU A 131 8.71 3.69 12.22
CA LEU A 131 8.72 2.78 11.08
C LEU A 131 9.30 3.43 9.80
N GLY A 132 10.00 4.56 9.97
CA GLY A 132 10.66 5.33 8.91
C GLY A 132 12.16 5.29 9.00
#